data_AF-A0A963RPF7-F1
#
_entry.id   AF-A0A963RPF7-F1
#
_cell.length_a   1.000
_cell.length_b   1.000
_cell.length_c   1.000
_cell.angle_alpha   90.00
_cell.angle_beta   90.00
_cell.angle_gamma   90.00
#
_symmetry.space_group_name_H-M   'P 1'
#
loop_
_entity.id
_entity.type
_entity.pdbx_description
1 polymer ?
#
loop_
_entity_poly.entity_id
_entity_poly.type
_entity_poly.pdbx_seq_one_letter_code
_entity_poly.pdbx_strand_id
1 'polypeptide(L)'
;MNLLARHRRSHQPHQRGMTMIELMVTIAILAILLGLAAPSMTRFAAQWRMSNAVNAFTGSLRTARAEAIARAKPVVMCRVSSASSTACQTSEGTTGYAT
;
A
#
# COMPACT_ATOMS: atom_id res chain seq x y z
N MET A 1 -34.36 -64.05 -22.73
CA MET A 1 -34.43 -63.67 -21.30
C MET A 1 -33.11 -63.06 -20.87
N ASN A 2 -33.19 -62.02 -20.03
CA ASN A 2 -32.13 -61.42 -19.19
C ASN A 2 -31.28 -60.27 -19.77
N LEU A 3 -31.93 -59.10 -19.86
CA LEU A 3 -31.28 -57.80 -19.71
C LEU A 3 -30.89 -57.60 -18.24
N LEU A 4 -29.62 -57.85 -17.89
CA LEU A 4 -29.07 -57.46 -16.59
C LEU A 4 -28.80 -55.95 -16.60
N ALA A 5 -29.83 -55.18 -16.25
CA ALA A 5 -29.69 -53.80 -15.82
C ALA A 5 -28.78 -53.77 -14.57
N ARG A 6 -27.48 -53.58 -14.79
CA ARG A 6 -26.51 -53.33 -13.72
C ARG A 6 -26.88 -52.02 -13.05
N HIS A 7 -27.46 -52.15 -11.87
CA HIS A 7 -27.72 -51.06 -10.94
C HIS A 7 -26.36 -50.46 -10.52
N ARG A 8 -25.94 -49.38 -11.20
CA ARG A 8 -24.83 -48.52 -10.74
C ARG A 8 -25.30 -47.92 -9.41
N ARG A 9 -24.83 -48.46 -8.29
CA ARG A 9 -24.98 -47.80 -6.98
C ARG A 9 -24.18 -46.50 -7.06
N SER A 10 -24.90 -45.38 -7.11
CA SER A 10 -24.33 -44.06 -6.95
C SER A 10 -23.76 -43.96 -5.54
N HIS A 11 -22.43 -43.98 -5.43
CA HIS A 11 -21.75 -43.52 -4.22
C HIS A 11 -22.04 -42.02 -4.09
N GLN A 12 -23.07 -41.65 -3.35
CA GLN A 12 -23.25 -40.27 -2.95
C GLN A 12 -22.15 -39.91 -1.95
N PRO A 13 -21.26 -38.96 -2.26
CA PRO A 13 -20.28 -38.50 -1.30
C PRO A 13 -21.02 -37.82 -0.15
N HIS A 14 -20.83 -38.33 1.06
CA HIS A 14 -21.34 -37.69 2.26
C HIS A 14 -20.64 -36.33 2.41
N GLN A 15 -21.41 -35.24 2.38
CA GLN A 15 -20.89 -33.92 2.71
C GLN A 15 -20.49 -33.92 4.19
N ARG A 16 -19.18 -33.72 4.44
CA ARG A 16 -18.66 -33.53 5.80
C ARG A 16 -18.81 -32.07 6.18
N GLY A 17 -19.58 -31.78 7.22
CA GLY A 17 -19.67 -30.46 7.85
C GLY A 17 -18.52 -30.22 8.82
N MET A 18 -18.24 -28.96 9.14
CA MET A 18 -17.28 -28.56 10.16
C MET A 18 -17.85 -28.81 11.56
N THR A 19 -17.00 -29.23 12.50
CA THR A 19 -17.41 -29.38 13.90
C THR A 19 -17.39 -28.05 14.64
N MET A 20 -18.12 -27.92 15.75
CA MET A 20 -18.06 -26.71 16.59
C MET A 20 -16.65 -26.41 17.10
N ILE A 21 -15.90 -27.44 17.46
CA ILE A 21 -14.52 -27.27 17.95
C ILE A 21 -13.58 -26.80 16.84
N GLU A 22 -13.77 -27.28 15.60
CA GLU A 22 -12.99 -26.83 14.44
C GLU A 22 -13.24 -25.35 14.13
N LEU A 23 -14.49 -24.89 14.24
CA LEU A 23 -14.81 -23.47 14.10
C LEU A 23 -14.14 -22.62 15.19
N MET A 24 -14.20 -23.06 16.45
CA MET A 24 -13.54 -22.34 17.56
C MET A 24 -12.04 -22.22 17.37
N VAL A 25 -11.38 -23.32 16.94
CA VAL A 25 -9.94 -23.35 16.69
C VAL A 25 -9.57 -22.45 15.50
N THR A 26 -10.34 -22.49 14.40
CA THR A 26 -10.08 -21.65 13.23
C THR A 26 -10.22 -20.16 13.54
N ILE A 27 -11.24 -19.75 14.29
CA ILE A 27 -11.42 -18.35 14.73
C ILE A 27 -10.28 -17.94 15.67
N ALA A 28 -9.86 -18.81 16.60
CA ALA A 28 -8.74 -18.54 17.50
C ALA A 28 -7.43 -18.30 16.72
N ILE A 29 -7.13 -19.16 15.73
CA ILE A 29 -5.96 -18.99 14.85
C ILE A 29 -6.09 -17.69 14.04
N LEU A 30 -7.26 -17.41 13.48
CA LEU A 30 -7.51 -16.20 12.69
C LEU A 30 -7.30 -14.92 13.52
N ALA A 31 -7.74 -14.91 14.78
CA ALA A 31 -7.52 -13.78 15.68
C ALA A 31 -6.03 -13.53 15.96
N ILE A 32 -5.24 -14.60 16.17
CA ILE A 32 -3.78 -14.50 16.36
C ILE A 32 -3.13 -13.93 15.10
N LEU A 33 -3.48 -14.44 13.92
CA LEU A 33 -2.94 -13.98 12.64
C LEU A 33 -3.24 -12.50 12.39
N LEU A 34 -4.47 -12.05 12.66
CA LEU A 34 -4.85 -10.64 12.52
C LEU A 34 -4.07 -9.73 13.48
N GLY A 35 -3.87 -10.16 14.73
CA GLY A 35 -3.07 -9.42 15.71
C GLY A 35 -1.62 -9.19 15.26
N LEU A 36 -1.02 -10.16 14.56
CA LEU A 36 0.33 -10.04 14.00
C LEU A 36 0.38 -9.27 12.68
N ALA A 37 -0.68 -9.32 11.87
CA ALA A 37 -0.72 -8.66 10.56
C ALA A 37 -0.85 -7.14 10.65
N ALA A 38 -1.60 -6.61 11.63
CA ALA A 38 -1.88 -5.17 11.77
C ALA A 38 -0.63 -4.25 11.80
N PRO A 39 0.43 -4.52 12.60
CA PRO A 39 1.61 -3.65 12.65
C PRO A 39 2.43 -3.65 11.34
N SER A 40 2.27 -4.64 10.46
CA SER A 40 2.99 -4.68 9.18
C SER A 40 2.50 -3.57 8.22
N MET A 41 1.20 -3.28 8.26
CA MET A 41 0.55 -2.28 7.41
C MET A 41 1.05 -0.86 7.72
N THR A 42 1.31 -0.56 8.99
CA THR A 42 1.80 0.78 9.42
C THR A 42 3.24 1.03 8.98
N ARG A 43 4.10 0.00 9.05
CA ARG A 43 5.48 0.08 8.54
C ARG A 43 5.53 0.26 7.04
N PHE A 44 4.69 -0.47 6.30
CA PHE A 44 4.58 -0.30 4.86
C PHE A 44 4.15 1.12 4.51
N ALA A 45 3.08 1.64 5.13
CA ALA A 45 2.63 3.02 4.92
C ALA A 45 3.70 4.07 5.24
N ALA A 46 4.49 3.88 6.30
CA ALA A 46 5.60 4.79 6.63
C ALA A 46 6.68 4.80 5.54
N GLN A 47 7.04 3.62 5.01
CA GLN A 47 8.00 3.49 3.91
C GLN A 47 7.50 4.18 2.63
N TRP A 48 6.21 4.06 2.30
CA TRP A 48 5.60 4.77 1.17
C TRP A 48 5.68 6.28 1.34
N ARG A 49 5.38 6.80 2.55
CA ARG A 49 5.47 8.24 2.84
C ARG A 49 6.90 8.76 2.64
N MET A 50 7.90 8.01 3.11
CA MET A 50 9.31 8.35 2.94
C MET A 50 9.72 8.36 1.46
N SER A 51 9.39 7.29 0.73
CA SER A 51 9.69 7.19 -0.71
C SER A 51 9.04 8.31 -1.51
N ASN A 52 7.77 8.64 -1.22
CA ASN A 52 7.07 9.75 -1.87
C ASN A 52 7.71 11.11 -1.56
N ALA A 53 8.16 11.33 -0.33
CA ALA A 53 8.86 12.58 0.04
C ALA A 53 10.17 12.74 -0.75
N VAL A 54 10.96 11.66 -0.88
CA VAL A 54 12.21 11.65 -1.68
C VAL A 54 11.91 11.86 -3.16
N ASN A 55 10.89 11.20 -3.70
CA ASN A 55 10.51 11.33 -5.11
C ASN A 55 10.00 12.75 -5.44
N ALA A 56 9.21 13.34 -4.55
CA ALA A 56 8.77 14.72 -4.70
C ALA A 56 9.97 15.69 -4.69
N PHE A 57 10.89 15.54 -3.74
CA PHE A 57 12.08 16.38 -3.62
C PHE A 57 13.00 16.26 -4.84
N THR A 58 13.30 15.04 -5.27
CA THR A 58 14.14 14.80 -6.45
C THR A 58 13.46 15.28 -7.73
N GLY A 59 12.13 15.17 -7.83
CA GLY A 59 11.33 15.75 -8.90
C GLY A 59 11.50 17.27 -8.97
N SER A 60 11.32 17.97 -7.84
CA SER A 60 11.58 19.40 -7.77
C SER A 60 13.01 19.73 -8.21
N LEU A 61 14.04 19.05 -7.67
CA LEU A 61 15.44 19.33 -8.01
C LEU A 61 15.74 19.21 -9.51
N ARG A 62 15.14 18.23 -10.18
CA ARG A 62 15.26 18.08 -11.64
C ARG A 62 14.68 19.29 -12.37
N THR A 63 13.52 19.78 -11.93
CA THR A 63 12.90 20.99 -12.47
C THR A 63 13.79 22.22 -12.26
N ALA A 64 14.31 22.44 -11.05
CA ALA A 64 15.24 23.55 -10.80
C ALA A 64 16.49 23.50 -11.65
N ARG A 65 17.04 22.29 -11.83
CA ARG A 65 18.22 22.10 -12.69
C ARG A 65 17.89 22.43 -14.14
N ALA A 66 16.76 21.97 -14.66
CA ALA A 66 16.32 22.29 -16.01
C ALA A 66 16.13 23.80 -16.18
N GLU A 67 15.56 24.47 -15.18
CA GLU A 67 15.36 25.91 -15.18
C GLU A 67 16.67 26.70 -15.09
N ALA A 68 17.63 26.26 -14.26
CA ALA A 68 18.96 26.87 -14.15
C ALA A 68 19.72 26.78 -15.47
N ILE A 69 19.65 25.62 -16.14
CA ILE A 69 20.24 25.41 -17.46
C ILE A 69 19.55 26.30 -18.50
N ALA A 70 18.22 26.32 -18.54
CA ALA A 70 17.45 27.11 -19.51
C ALA A 70 17.70 28.63 -19.36
N ARG A 71 17.84 29.12 -18.13
CA ARG A 71 18.08 30.53 -17.84
C ARG A 71 19.57 30.92 -17.81
N ALA A 72 20.48 29.95 -17.90
CA ALA A 72 21.92 30.12 -17.69
C ALA A 72 22.27 30.90 -16.40
N LYS A 73 21.49 30.70 -15.35
CA LYS A 73 21.61 31.41 -14.07
C LYS A 73 21.43 30.45 -12.90
N PRO A 74 22.06 30.71 -11.74
CA PRO A 74 21.83 29.92 -10.55
C PRO A 74 20.35 30.03 -10.12
N VAL A 75 19.73 28.89 -9.83
CA VAL A 75 18.37 28.77 -9.30
C VAL A 75 18.46 28.17 -7.91
N VAL A 76 17.71 28.73 -6.98
CA VAL A 76 17.70 28.29 -5.58
C VAL A 76 16.33 27.71 -5.28
N MET A 77 16.31 26.55 -4.64
CA MET A 77 15.09 25.95 -4.13
C MET A 77 14.73 26.54 -2.79
N CYS A 78 13.45 26.87 -2.60
CA CYS A 78 12.96 27.21 -1.27
C CYS A 78 11.60 26.59 -0.98
N ARG A 79 11.32 26.49 0.31
CA ARG A 79 10.08 25.94 0.83
C ARG A 79 8.97 26.98 0.66
N VAL A 80 7.80 26.57 0.16
CA VAL A 80 6.64 27.47 -0.01
C VAL A 80 5.47 26.98 0.83
N SER A 81 4.63 27.88 1.33
CA SER A 81 3.47 27.51 2.16
C SER A 81 2.31 26.93 1.34
N SER A 82 2.31 27.14 0.02
CA SER A 82 1.30 26.65 -0.93
C SER A 82 1.87 26.70 -2.34
N ALA A 83 1.33 25.92 -3.28
CA ALA A 83 1.78 25.89 -4.68
C ALA A 83 1.69 27.25 -5.41
N SER A 84 0.84 28.15 -4.92
CA SER A 84 0.65 29.50 -5.48
C SER A 84 1.52 30.56 -4.79
N SER A 85 2.30 30.20 -3.77
CA SER A 85 3.16 31.15 -3.06
C SER A 85 4.52 31.23 -3.73
N THR A 86 4.97 32.44 -4.02
CA THR A 86 6.33 32.72 -4.56
C THR A 86 7.33 33.10 -3.45
N ALA A 87 6.89 33.07 -2.19
CA ALA A 87 7.71 33.49 -1.05
C ALA A 87 8.35 32.29 -0.35
N CYS A 88 9.66 32.38 -0.13
CA CYS A 88 10.42 31.40 0.62
C CYS A 88 10.06 31.47 2.11
N GLN A 89 9.61 30.35 2.67
CA GLN A 89 9.26 30.19 4.07
C GLN A 89 10.47 29.68 4.85
N THR A 90 10.72 30.24 6.04
CA THR A 90 11.80 29.84 6.95
C THR A 90 11.36 28.89 8.06
N SER A 91 10.06 28.57 8.13
CA SER A 91 9.48 27.72 9.17
C SER A 91 9.46 26.25 8.77
N GLU A 92 9.67 25.35 9.74
CA GLU A 92 9.46 23.91 9.54
C GLU A 92 7.99 23.61 9.20
N GLY A 93 7.76 22.64 8.31
CA GLY A 93 6.42 22.13 8.03
C GLY A 93 6.41 21.17 6.84
N THR A 94 5.21 20.81 6.38
CA THR A 94 5.02 19.69 5.43
C THR A 94 4.77 20.12 3.98
N THR A 95 4.74 21.42 3.71
CA THR A 95 4.49 21.96 2.37
C THR A 95 5.67 21.74 1.41
N GLY A 96 5.41 21.72 0.10
CA GLY A 96 6.41 21.38 -0.94
C GLY A 96 7.49 22.44 -1.19
N TYR A 97 8.35 22.17 -2.18
CA TYR A 97 9.45 23.03 -2.62
C TYR A 97 9.15 23.64 -4.00
N ALA A 98 9.50 24.91 -4.17
CA ALA A 98 9.41 25.64 -5.43
C ALA A 98 10.73 26.34 -5.77
N THR A 99 10.88 26.74 -7.03
CA THR A 99 12.04 27.44 -7.59
C THR A 99 11.80 28.94 -7.75
#